data_AF-A0A418AN26-F1
#
_entry.id   AF-A0A418AN26-F1
#
_cell.length_a   1.000
_cell.length_b   1.000
_cell.length_c   1.000
_cell.angle_alpha   90.00
_cell.angle_beta   90.00
_cell.angle_gamma   90.00
#
_symmetry.space_group_name_H-M   'P 1'
#
loop_
_entity.id
_entity.type
_entity.pdbx_description
1 polymer ?
#
loop_
_entity_poly.entity_id
_entity_poly.type
_entity_poly.pdbx_seq_one_letter_code
_entity_poly.pdbx_strand_id
1 'polypeptide(L)'
;MFPGFQTTRVAPAEATAEQKRIMESVKQEADTLMHMQDRMRQICFEKCVHRFREGDLDMGESTCDDRCVGKYLQAYYKLNQYLPALQEKLAQEAPPTKPSDLFEY
;
A
#
# COMPACT_ATOMS: atom_id res chain seq x y z
N MET A 1 16.41 21.31 -43.39
CA MET A 1 16.92 19.95 -43.62
C MET A 1 17.40 19.41 -42.27
N PHE A 2 16.51 18.83 -41.46
CA PHE A 2 16.86 18.15 -40.21
C PHE A 2 16.80 16.64 -40.49
N PRO A 3 17.87 15.87 -40.25
CA PRO A 3 17.86 14.43 -40.49
C PRO A 3 16.88 13.76 -39.51
N GLY A 4 16.13 12.79 -40.02
CA GLY A 4 14.93 12.23 -39.40
C GLY A 4 15.16 11.57 -38.03
N PHE A 5 14.26 11.86 -37.11
CA PHE A 5 14.10 11.14 -35.86
C PHE A 5 13.39 9.81 -36.16
N GLN A 6 14.15 8.72 -36.30
CA GLN A 6 13.57 7.39 -36.42
C GLN A 6 13.01 6.95 -35.06
N THR A 7 11.68 6.95 -34.93
CA THR A 7 10.99 6.29 -33.82
C THR A 7 11.05 4.79 -34.06
N THR A 8 12.08 4.10 -33.56
CA THR A 8 12.08 2.65 -33.51
C THR A 8 10.98 2.20 -32.56
N ARG A 9 9.88 1.67 -33.10
CA ARG A 9 8.89 0.94 -32.32
C ARG A 9 9.54 -0.35 -31.85
N VAL A 10 9.87 -0.42 -30.57
CA VAL A 10 10.19 -1.68 -29.90
C VAL A 10 8.88 -2.48 -29.83
N ALA A 11 8.83 -3.61 -30.53
CA ALA A 11 7.73 -4.56 -30.38
C ALA A 11 7.76 -5.14 -28.95
N PRO A 12 6.62 -5.39 -28.30
CA PRO A 12 6.62 -5.98 -26.96
C PRO A 12 7.18 -7.40 -27.07
N ALA A 13 8.36 -7.62 -26.52
CA ALA A 13 8.86 -8.97 -26.30
C ALA A 13 7.91 -9.67 -25.32
N GLU A 14 7.39 -10.84 -25.70
CA GLU A 14 6.54 -11.64 -24.82
C GLU A 14 7.34 -12.02 -23.57
N ALA A 15 6.92 -11.52 -22.41
CA ALA A 15 7.60 -11.76 -21.15
C ALA A 15 7.64 -13.27 -20.84
N THR A 16 8.82 -13.79 -20.52
CA THR A 16 9.01 -15.20 -20.13
C THR A 16 8.19 -15.52 -18.87
N ALA A 17 7.90 -16.80 -18.63
CA ALA A 17 7.14 -17.21 -17.44
C ALA A 17 7.81 -16.74 -16.12
N GLU A 18 9.13 -16.68 -16.10
CA GLU A 18 9.91 -16.12 -14.98
C GLU A 18 9.71 -14.60 -14.86
N GLN A 19 9.80 -13.85 -15.97
CA GLN A 19 9.53 -12.42 -15.99
C GLN A 19 8.10 -12.08 -15.53
N LYS A 20 7.12 -12.93 -15.85
CA LYS A 20 5.74 -12.77 -15.36
C LYS A 20 5.63 -12.92 -13.84
N ARG A 21 6.33 -13.90 -13.25
CA ARG A 21 6.35 -14.10 -11.78
C ARG A 21 7.02 -12.93 -11.06
N ILE A 22 8.14 -12.45 -11.60
CA ILE A 22 8.84 -11.27 -11.05
C ILE A 22 7.95 -10.03 -11.16
N MET A 23 7.28 -9.83 -12.31
CA MET A 23 6.35 -8.71 -12.49
C MET A 23 5.19 -8.78 -11.50
N GLU A 24 4.68 -9.97 -11.22
CA GLU A 24 3.60 -10.17 -10.25
C GLU A 24 4.05 -9.87 -8.82
N SER A 25 5.25 -10.27 -8.41
CA SER A 25 5.77 -9.92 -7.09
C SER A 25 6.01 -8.41 -6.94
N VAL A 26 6.58 -7.76 -7.97
CA VAL A 26 6.77 -6.30 -7.96
C VAL A 26 5.43 -5.57 -7.88
N LYS A 27 4.41 -6.07 -8.59
CA LYS A 27 3.06 -5.49 -8.52
C LYS A 27 2.47 -5.59 -7.12
N GLN A 28 2.61 -6.74 -6.45
CA GLN A 28 2.12 -6.93 -5.08
C GLN A 28 2.79 -5.98 -4.08
N GLU A 29 4.11 -5.79 -4.21
CA GLU A 29 4.84 -4.83 -3.37
C GLU A 29 4.37 -3.39 -3.63
N ALA A 30 4.17 -3.03 -4.91
CA ALA A 30 3.67 -1.71 -5.28
C ALA A 30 2.26 -1.47 -4.73
N ASP A 31 1.34 -2.43 -4.89
CA ASP A 31 -0.04 -2.33 -4.37
C ASP A 31 -0.02 -2.17 -2.84
N THR A 32 0.84 -2.90 -2.15
CA THR A 32 1.00 -2.78 -0.68
C THR A 32 1.45 -1.38 -0.26
N LEU A 33 2.44 -0.82 -0.96
CA LEU A 33 2.91 0.55 -0.71
C LEU A 33 1.81 1.58 -1.01
N MET A 34 1.05 1.36 -2.09
CA MET A 34 -0.08 2.21 -2.47
C MET A 34 -1.19 2.20 -1.41
N HIS A 35 -1.56 1.02 -0.89
CA HIS A 35 -2.52 0.93 0.19
C HIS A 35 -2.05 1.64 1.47
N MET A 36 -0.77 1.49 1.81
CA MET A 36 -0.18 2.15 2.97
C MET A 36 -0.24 3.68 2.82
N GLN A 37 0.18 4.24 1.68
CA GLN A 37 0.15 5.70 1.46
C GLN A 37 -1.29 6.23 1.48
N ASP A 38 -2.25 5.50 0.93
CA ASP A 38 -3.64 5.97 0.83
C ASP A 38 -4.24 6.11 2.22
N ARG A 39 -3.99 5.11 3.08
CA ARG A 39 -4.45 5.14 4.46
C ARG A 39 -3.73 6.18 5.29
N MET A 40 -2.42 6.32 5.12
CA MET A 40 -1.61 7.35 5.79
C MET A 40 -2.11 8.76 5.46
N ARG A 41 -2.31 9.07 4.16
CA ARG A 41 -2.78 10.38 3.71
C ARG A 41 -4.14 10.71 4.30
N GLN A 42 -5.09 9.78 4.30
CA GLN A 42 -6.41 9.98 4.90
C GLN A 42 -6.31 10.32 6.39
N ILE A 43 -5.54 9.53 7.15
CA ILE A 43 -5.40 9.70 8.60
C ILE A 43 -4.72 11.02 8.94
N CYS A 44 -3.64 11.37 8.25
CA CYS A 44 -2.92 12.61 8.54
C CYS A 44 -3.72 13.84 8.13
N PHE A 45 -4.43 13.77 7.00
CA PHE A 45 -5.35 14.83 6.60
C PHE A 45 -6.46 15.05 7.65
N GLU A 46 -7.12 13.98 8.10
CA GLU A 46 -8.18 14.05 9.12
C GLU A 46 -7.67 14.59 10.47
N LYS A 47 -6.43 14.28 10.84
CA LYS A 47 -5.84 14.68 12.13
C LYS A 47 -5.25 16.09 12.14
N CYS A 48 -4.67 16.51 11.02
CA CYS A 48 -3.82 17.71 10.97
C CYS A 48 -4.42 18.85 10.18
N VAL A 49 -5.38 18.60 9.27
CA VAL A 49 -5.98 19.65 8.43
C VAL A 49 -7.36 20.00 8.97
N HIS A 50 -7.48 21.21 9.51
CA HIS A 50 -8.70 21.67 10.18
C HIS A 50 -9.18 23.04 9.72
N ARG A 51 -8.35 23.81 9.00
CA ARG A 51 -8.66 25.18 8.56
C ARG A 51 -8.67 25.28 7.05
N PHE A 52 -9.86 25.20 6.46
CA PHE A 52 -10.06 25.30 5.01
C PHE A 52 -10.31 26.73 4.52
N ARG A 53 -9.45 27.67 4.91
CA ARG A 53 -9.57 29.08 4.50
C ARG A 53 -8.73 29.42 3.28
N GLU A 54 -7.61 28.73 3.13
CA GLU A 54 -6.60 28.95 2.09
C GLU A 54 -6.24 27.58 1.48
N GLY A 55 -5.58 27.58 0.32
CA GLY A 55 -5.19 26.34 -0.38
C GLY A 55 -3.93 25.66 0.17
N ASP A 56 -3.16 26.40 0.99
CA ASP A 56 -1.90 25.96 1.56
C ASP A 56 -2.05 25.61 3.05
N LEU A 57 -1.19 24.69 3.51
CA LEU A 57 -1.11 24.31 4.92
C LEU A 57 -0.45 25.42 5.72
N ASP A 58 -1.05 25.82 6.84
CA ASP A 58 -0.40 26.71 7.81
C ASP A 58 0.85 26.01 8.42
N MET A 59 1.76 26.78 9.00
CA MET A 59 2.99 26.26 9.63
C MET A 59 2.67 25.18 10.68
N GLY A 60 1.58 25.36 11.43
CA GLY A 60 1.09 24.40 12.42
C GLY A 60 0.59 23.09 11.81
N GLU A 61 -0.15 23.17 10.70
CA GLU A 61 -0.67 22.00 9.99
C GLU A 61 0.47 21.23 9.30
N SER A 62 1.43 21.95 8.70
CA SER A 62 2.64 21.36 8.10
C SER A 62 3.48 20.60 9.14
N THR A 63 3.74 21.21 10.30
CA THR A 63 4.49 20.56 11.39
C THR A 63 3.72 19.37 11.99
N CYS A 64 2.38 19.43 12.02
CA CYS A 64 1.55 18.30 12.43
C CYS A 64 1.66 17.15 11.44
N ASP A 65 1.60 17.42 10.14
CA ASP A 65 1.65 16.42 9.07
C ASP A 65 2.95 15.61 9.12
N ASP A 66 4.10 16.29 9.22
CA ASP A 66 5.42 15.62 9.37
C ASP A 66 5.46 14.67 10.57
N ARG A 67 4.94 15.12 11.73
CA ARG A 67 4.86 14.31 12.95
C ARG A 67 3.87 13.16 12.80
N CYS A 68 2.78 13.37 12.07
CA CYS A 68 1.78 12.34 11.80
C CYS A 68 2.37 11.22 10.96
N VAL A 69 3.03 11.55 9.85
CA VAL A 69 3.71 10.59 8.98
C VAL A 69 4.73 9.77 9.77
N GLY A 70 5.56 10.44 10.58
CA GLY A 70 6.54 9.76 11.43
C GLY A 70 5.89 8.76 12.42
N LYS A 71 4.80 9.16 13.08
CA LYS A 71 4.05 8.27 13.99
C LYS A 71 3.36 7.13 13.26
N TYR A 72 2.79 7.40 12.08
CA TYR A 72 2.11 6.40 11.26
C TYR A 72 3.10 5.31 10.84
N LEU A 73 4.26 5.68 10.33
CA LEU A 73 5.30 4.72 9.93
C LEU A 73 5.80 3.91 11.12
N GLN A 74 6.02 4.53 12.28
CA GLN A 74 6.37 3.79 13.50
C GLN A 74 5.31 2.75 13.88
N ALA A 75 4.03 3.08 13.78
CA ALA A 75 2.93 2.15 14.03
C ALA A 75 2.88 1.05 12.96
N TYR A 76 3.02 1.41 11.69
CA TYR A 76 3.03 0.48 10.56
C TYR A 76 4.15 -0.56 10.69
N TYR A 77 5.38 -0.16 11.01
CA TYR A 77 6.49 -1.10 11.21
C TYR A 77 6.27 -2.03 12.40
N LYS A 78 5.74 -1.50 13.52
CA LYS A 78 5.38 -2.36 14.66
C LYS A 78 4.33 -3.39 14.25
N LEU A 79 3.27 -2.97 13.55
CA LEU A 79 2.25 -3.89 13.06
C LEU A 79 2.84 -4.99 12.18
N ASN A 80 3.75 -4.65 11.26
CA ASN A 80 4.41 -5.64 10.41
C ASN A 80 5.28 -6.64 11.18
N GLN A 81 5.80 -6.29 12.36
CA GLN A 81 6.52 -7.22 13.24
C GLN A 81 5.58 -8.19 13.96
N TYR A 82 4.38 -7.73 14.35
CA TYR A 82 3.43 -8.53 15.12
C TYR A 82 2.47 -9.35 14.24
N LEU A 83 2.19 -8.89 13.02
CA LEU A 83 1.19 -9.51 12.14
C LEU A 83 1.48 -10.99 11.82
N PRO A 84 2.72 -11.43 11.51
CA PRO A 84 2.99 -12.83 11.23
C PRO A 84 2.70 -13.73 12.43
N ALA A 85 3.12 -13.30 13.63
CA ALA A 85 2.86 -14.03 14.87
C ALA A 85 1.36 -14.11 15.20
N LEU A 86 0.60 -13.05 14.88
CA LEU A 86 -0.86 -13.06 15.03
C LEU A 86 -1.52 -13.99 14.01
N GLN A 87 -1.06 -14.00 12.75
CA GLN A 87 -1.58 -14.89 11.71
C GLN A 87 -1.38 -16.37 12.07
N GLU A 88 -0.22 -16.71 12.64
CA GLU A 88 0.04 -18.07 13.12
C GLU A 88 -0.93 -18.46 14.25
N LYS A 89 -1.19 -17.56 15.20
CA LYS A 89 -2.17 -17.79 16.28
C LYS A 89 -3.60 -17.93 15.75
N LEU A 90 -4.00 -17.07 14.82
CA LEU A 90 -5.32 -17.14 14.19
C LEU A 90 -5.49 -18.43 13.36
N ALA A 91 -4.44 -18.91 12.71
CA ALA A 91 -4.48 -20.19 11.98
C ALA A 91 -4.59 -21.40 12.92
N GLN A 92 -4.07 -21.30 14.15
CA GLN A 92 -4.20 -22.33 15.18
C GLN A 92 -5.56 -22.31 15.89
N GLU A 93 -6.17 -21.12 16.03
CA GLU A 93 -7.49 -20.93 16.65
C GLU A 93 -8.66 -21.03 15.67
N ALA A 94 -8.41 -21.02 14.35
CA ALA A 94 -9.45 -21.31 13.37
C ALA A 94 -9.89 -22.78 13.51
N PRO A 95 -11.12 -23.07 13.98
CA PRO A 95 -11.62 -24.44 13.93
C PRO A 95 -11.66 -24.89 12.46
N PRO A 96 -11.49 -26.19 12.17
CA PRO A 96 -11.72 -26.71 10.83
C PRO A 96 -13.21 -26.52 10.51
N THR A 97 -13.59 -25.39 9.91
CA THR A 97 -14.95 -25.23 9.39
C THR A 97 -15.06 -26.16 8.20
N LYS A 98 -15.74 -27.28 8.41
CA LYS A 98 -16.10 -28.17 7.31
C LYS A 98 -17.13 -27.41 6.48
N PRO A 99 -17.21 -27.62 5.14
CA PRO A 99 -18.26 -27.03 4.33
C PRO A 99 -19.69 -27.34 4.82
N SER A 100 -19.86 -28.40 5.63
CA SER A 100 -21.12 -28.74 6.31
C SER A 100 -21.58 -27.71 7.33
N ASP A 101 -20.66 -26.92 7.89
CA ASP A 101 -20.96 -25.99 8.99
C ASP A 101 -21.46 -24.63 8.45
N LEU A 102 -21.52 -24.47 7.11
CA LEU A 102 -22.09 -23.31 6.41
C LEU A 102 -23.58 -23.51 6.04
N PHE A 103 -24.15 -24.69 6.29
CA PHE A 103 -25.53 -25.05 5.91
C PHE A 103 -26.35 -25.68 7.06
N GLU A 104 -25.90 -25.61 8.32
CA GLU A 104 -26.77 -25.94 9.46
C GLU A 104 -27.44 -24.68 10.04
N TYR A 105 -28.76 -24.65 9.80
CA TYR A 105 -29.82 -23.67 10.06
C TYR A 105 -29.92 -22.45 9.14
#